data_AF-A0A9P5V5S2-F1
#
_entry.id   AF-A0A9P5V5S2-F1
#
_cell.length_a   1.000
_cell.length_b   1.000
_cell.length_c   1.000
_cell.angle_alpha   90.00
_cell.angle_beta   90.00
_cell.angle_gamma   90.00
#
_symmetry.space_group_name_H-M   'P 1'
#
loop_
_entity.id
_entity.type
_entity.pdbx_description
1 polymer ?
#
loop_
_entity_poly.entity_id
_entity_poly.type
_entity_poly.pdbx_seq_one_letter_code
_entity_poly.pdbx_strand_id
1 'polypeptide(L)'
;MSFFGKIVRARWIHNGTMDDTKIYLTTRRTLSLKGTIETSFNNMQLNQKLTLLKYTPFEAPPLDDHFVEVPPPEQLGQTVAPAQPFTSDGTLEALKLPDEYHNTIPDFSRAGYREGQVRILVVPVSVIVEPSNNDTVDDTAQIQSAIDQVSAQSLEPIGEDGAAVRGAVFLKAGVYRVAGAIIVHTSGLVLRGEGQDETGTIIVATGAIQRDFILVNGMLDSEMGTVEKQQALAETKEMMPTNGYKSSKLLPTTMTMAGVYVPVGETHIPVERIEGFSVGERIVIERPGSDEWINDIGMGSLPPRPDSTASVQWKKETFTFKFERTILGIDDVTSSLIVDIPMVMSLDPKYPPAKVYELIYRNLMISDVGVGNLRLVSE
;
A
#
# COMPACT_ATOMS: atom_id res chain seq x y z
N MET A 1 39.87 -13.35 -13.50
CA MET A 1 38.39 -13.28 -13.39
C MET A 1 37.84 -12.89 -14.75
N SER A 2 37.06 -13.75 -15.39
CA SER A 2 36.34 -13.39 -16.62
C SER A 2 34.85 -13.52 -16.33
N PHE A 3 34.19 -12.38 -16.16
CA PHE A 3 32.73 -12.30 -15.98
C PHE A 3 32.07 -12.13 -17.34
N PHE A 4 31.22 -13.07 -17.75
CA PHE A 4 30.30 -12.87 -18.87
C PHE A 4 28.96 -12.38 -18.32
N GLY A 5 28.84 -11.05 -18.18
CA GLY A 5 27.61 -10.37 -17.71
C GLY A 5 27.93 -9.11 -16.89
N LYS A 6 27.23 -8.00 -17.16
CA LYS A 6 27.33 -6.76 -16.35
C LYS A 6 26.62 -6.98 -15.01
N ILE A 7 27.37 -6.94 -13.90
CA ILE A 7 26.81 -6.84 -12.54
C ILE A 7 26.24 -5.44 -12.38
N VAL A 8 24.94 -5.32 -12.09
CA VAL A 8 24.27 -4.02 -11.95
C VAL A 8 24.38 -3.50 -10.51
N ARG A 9 24.35 -4.39 -9.51
CA ARG A 9 24.58 -4.03 -8.09
C ARG A 9 24.94 -5.27 -7.26
N ALA A 10 25.77 -5.10 -6.24
CA ALA A 10 26.02 -6.08 -5.19
C ALA A 10 25.75 -5.45 -3.83
N ARG A 11 25.02 -6.14 -2.94
CA ARG A 11 24.77 -5.70 -1.56
C ARG A 11 25.34 -6.74 -0.58
N TRP A 12 26.11 -6.26 0.37
CA TRP A 12 26.66 -7.05 1.47
C TRP A 12 25.73 -6.92 2.68
N ILE A 13 25.36 -8.04 3.29
CA ILE A 13 24.62 -8.05 4.56
C ILE A 13 25.43 -8.90 5.54
N HIS A 14 25.81 -8.31 6.67
CA HIS A 14 26.64 -8.94 7.68
C HIS A 14 25.76 -9.31 8.89
N ASN A 15 25.47 -10.61 9.05
CA ASN A 15 24.58 -11.11 10.10
C ASN A 15 25.37 -11.67 11.30
N GLY A 16 26.25 -10.85 11.88
CA GLY A 16 26.76 -11.05 13.24
C GLY A 16 27.86 -12.11 13.45
N THR A 17 28.23 -12.92 12.46
CA THR A 17 29.46 -13.73 12.49
C THR A 17 30.16 -13.72 11.12
N MET A 18 31.50 -13.62 11.12
CA MET A 18 32.31 -13.43 9.89
C MET A 18 32.18 -14.55 8.85
N ASP A 19 31.72 -15.74 9.26
CA ASP A 19 31.57 -16.89 8.37
C ASP A 19 30.31 -16.88 7.50
N ASP A 20 29.35 -15.99 7.75
CA ASP A 20 28.03 -16.02 7.12
C ASP A 20 27.73 -14.77 6.26
N THR A 21 28.70 -14.41 5.42
CA THR A 21 28.58 -13.28 4.49
C THR A 21 27.77 -13.68 3.26
N LYS A 22 26.52 -13.20 3.15
CA LYS A 22 25.66 -13.43 1.99
C LYS A 22 25.83 -12.31 0.95
N ILE A 23 26.12 -12.69 -0.29
CA ILE A 23 26.21 -11.77 -1.42
C ILE A 23 24.95 -11.92 -2.27
N TYR A 24 24.16 -10.85 -2.37
CA TYR A 24 23.02 -10.78 -3.28
C TYR A 24 23.46 -10.11 -4.58
N LEU A 25 23.34 -10.84 -5.69
CA LEU A 25 23.67 -10.37 -7.04
C LEU A 25 22.38 -10.23 -7.85
N THR A 26 22.11 -9.03 -8.37
CA THR A 26 21.03 -8.80 -9.33
C THR A 26 21.64 -8.69 -10.73
N THR A 27 21.23 -9.57 -11.65
CA THR A 27 21.83 -9.63 -13.00
C THR A 27 20.77 -9.78 -14.08
N ARG A 28 21.06 -9.25 -15.28
CA ARG A 28 20.12 -9.19 -16.42
C ARG A 28 20.09 -10.46 -17.31
N ARG A 29 20.90 -11.49 -17.03
CA ARG A 29 20.97 -12.77 -17.80
C ARG A 29 21.46 -13.94 -16.92
N THR A 30 21.28 -15.19 -17.37
CA THR A 30 21.77 -16.41 -16.71
C THR A 30 23.25 -16.32 -16.36
N LEU A 31 23.58 -16.53 -15.08
CA LEU A 31 24.94 -16.42 -14.58
C LEU A 31 25.57 -17.81 -14.41
N SER A 32 26.67 -18.08 -15.12
CA SER A 32 27.53 -19.24 -14.87
C SER A 32 28.73 -18.79 -14.04
N LEU A 33 28.73 -19.09 -12.74
CA LEU A 33 29.85 -18.84 -11.84
C LEU A 33 30.85 -20.00 -11.91
N LYS A 34 32.05 -19.76 -12.44
CA LYS A 34 33.23 -20.62 -12.25
C LYS A 34 34.38 -19.77 -11.71
N GLY A 35 34.67 -19.90 -10.42
CA GLY A 35 35.82 -19.25 -9.77
C GLY A 35 35.64 -19.08 -8.26
N THR A 36 36.76 -18.79 -7.59
CA THR A 36 36.83 -18.43 -6.17
C THR A 36 36.82 -16.90 -6.06
N ILE A 37 36.06 -16.33 -5.12
CA ILE A 37 36.12 -14.89 -4.81
C ILE A 37 37.06 -14.74 -3.60
N GLU A 38 38.17 -14.03 -3.77
CA GLU A 38 39.04 -13.63 -2.67
C GLU A 38 38.52 -12.30 -2.09
N THR A 39 38.22 -12.29 -0.80
CA THR A 39 37.94 -11.05 -0.05
C THR A 39 38.99 -10.86 1.02
N SER A 40 39.57 -9.67 1.12
CA SER A 40 40.42 -9.26 2.24
C SER A 40 39.63 -8.34 3.18
N PHE A 41 39.59 -8.72 4.46
CA PHE A 41 39.18 -7.85 5.55
C PHE A 41 40.22 -8.00 6.67
N ASN A 42 40.83 -6.89 7.11
CA ASN A 42 41.89 -6.87 8.13
C ASN A 42 43.01 -7.94 7.94
N ASN A 43 43.59 -8.04 6.74
CA ASN A 43 44.72 -8.92 6.42
C ASN A 43 44.51 -10.44 6.62
N MET A 44 43.27 -10.94 6.71
CA MET A 44 42.98 -12.36 6.54
C MET A 44 42.36 -12.64 5.17
N GLN A 45 42.94 -13.60 4.43
CA GLN A 45 42.34 -14.15 3.22
C GLN A 45 41.43 -15.33 3.56
N LEU A 46 40.17 -15.28 3.12
CA LEU A 46 39.22 -16.39 3.25
C LEU A 46 38.87 -16.92 1.85
N ASN A 47 38.98 -18.24 1.66
CA ASN A 47 38.58 -18.93 0.43
C ASN A 47 37.27 -19.70 0.69
N GLN A 48 36.12 -19.14 0.29
CA GLN A 48 34.82 -19.84 0.37
C GLN A 48 34.25 -20.14 -1.03
N LYS A 49 33.59 -21.30 -1.14
CA LYS A 49 32.97 -21.83 -2.36
C LYS A 49 31.45 -21.62 -2.27
N LEU A 50 30.90 -20.71 -3.08
CA LEU A 50 29.46 -20.41 -3.09
C LEU A 50 28.66 -21.49 -3.86
N THR A 51 27.50 -21.88 -3.31
CA THR A 51 26.51 -22.75 -3.97
C THR A 51 25.23 -21.95 -4.22
N LEU A 52 24.72 -21.97 -5.46
CA LEU A 52 23.49 -21.26 -5.82
C LEU A 52 22.28 -21.95 -5.20
N LEU A 53 21.63 -21.30 -4.22
CA LEU A 53 20.36 -21.77 -3.67
C LEU A 53 19.22 -21.31 -4.61
N LYS A 54 18.82 -22.22 -5.50
CA LYS A 54 17.57 -22.28 -6.27
C LYS A 54 17.00 -20.92 -6.76
N TYR A 55 17.18 -20.63 -8.04
CA TYR A 55 16.42 -19.61 -8.77
C TYR A 55 15.17 -20.26 -9.39
N THR A 56 13.99 -19.74 -9.05
CA THR A 56 12.75 -20.05 -9.77
C THR A 56 12.47 -18.86 -10.70
N PRO A 57 12.50 -19.02 -12.03
CA PRO A 57 12.12 -17.96 -12.95
C PRO A 57 10.65 -17.61 -12.74
N PHE A 58 10.33 -16.32 -12.68
CA PHE A 58 8.97 -15.85 -12.88
C PHE A 58 8.66 -15.99 -14.37
N GLU A 59 7.75 -16.88 -14.74
CA GLU A 59 7.16 -16.92 -16.08
C GLU A 59 6.05 -15.87 -16.12
N ALA A 60 6.31 -14.74 -16.76
CA ALA A 60 5.25 -13.80 -17.12
C ALA A 60 4.27 -14.50 -18.09
N PRO A 61 2.94 -14.31 -17.94
CA PRO A 61 1.99 -14.81 -18.92
C PRO A 61 2.31 -14.25 -20.31
N PRO A 62 2.07 -15.01 -21.40
CA PRO A 62 2.31 -14.53 -22.76
C PRO A 62 1.49 -13.28 -23.06
N LEU A 63 2.17 -12.33 -23.71
CA LEU A 63 1.66 -11.04 -24.16
C LEU A 63 0.69 -11.23 -25.33
N ASP A 64 -0.58 -10.88 -25.16
CA ASP A 64 -1.49 -10.59 -26.29
C ASP A 64 -1.78 -9.08 -26.28
N ASP A 65 -1.83 -8.45 -27.46
CA ASP A 65 -2.17 -7.06 -27.81
C ASP A 65 -2.96 -6.23 -26.75
N HIS A 66 -2.35 -5.89 -25.61
CA HIS A 66 -3.00 -5.22 -24.47
C HIS A 66 -3.26 -3.72 -24.69
N PHE A 67 -2.76 -3.14 -25.78
CA PHE A 67 -2.85 -1.70 -26.03
C PHE A 67 -3.57 -1.42 -27.34
N VAL A 68 -4.71 -0.73 -27.26
CA VAL A 68 -5.45 -0.26 -28.43
C VAL A 68 -5.10 1.20 -28.70
N GLU A 69 -4.77 1.50 -29.96
CA GLU A 69 -4.76 2.89 -30.45
C GLU A 69 -6.21 3.40 -30.47
N VAL A 70 -6.56 4.33 -29.60
CA VAL A 70 -7.88 4.96 -29.57
C VAL A 70 -7.91 6.13 -30.57
N PRO A 71 -8.79 6.12 -31.60
CA PRO A 71 -8.87 7.23 -32.55
C PRO A 71 -9.48 8.50 -31.91
N PRO A 72 -9.18 9.71 -32.43
CA PRO A 72 -9.65 10.97 -31.86
C PRO A 72 -11.19 11.12 -31.85
N PRO A 73 -11.78 11.82 -30.85
CA PRO A 73 -13.24 11.91 -30.66
C PRO A 73 -14.01 12.63 -31.76
N GLU A 74 -13.35 13.27 -32.73
CA GLU A 74 -14.00 14.03 -33.80
C GLU A 74 -14.80 13.13 -34.78
N GLN A 75 -14.77 11.80 -34.58
CA GLN A 75 -15.62 10.82 -35.24
C GLN A 75 -16.81 10.31 -34.39
N LEU A 76 -17.01 10.80 -33.16
CA LEU A 76 -18.14 10.41 -32.27
C LEU A 76 -19.49 11.08 -32.64
N GLY A 77 -19.69 11.32 -33.94
CA GLY A 77 -20.90 11.88 -34.50
C GLY A 77 -21.76 10.84 -35.19
N GLN A 78 -22.03 9.68 -34.57
CA GLN A 78 -23.14 8.78 -34.93
C GLN A 78 -23.30 7.64 -33.92
N THR A 79 -24.48 7.56 -33.30
CA THR A 79 -25.09 6.42 -32.57
C THR A 79 -24.13 5.31 -32.13
N VAL A 80 -23.62 5.42 -30.90
CA VAL A 80 -23.00 4.29 -30.19
C VAL A 80 -24.11 3.25 -29.95
N ALA A 81 -23.97 2.07 -30.55
CA ALA A 81 -24.86 0.95 -30.26
C ALA A 81 -24.74 0.58 -28.78
N PRO A 82 -25.83 0.17 -28.10
CA PRO A 82 -25.75 -0.20 -26.70
C PRO A 82 -24.72 -1.31 -26.51
N ALA A 83 -23.84 -1.13 -25.52
CA ALA A 83 -22.89 -2.15 -25.08
C ALA A 83 -23.59 -3.51 -24.95
N GLN A 84 -22.97 -4.57 -25.47
CA GLN A 84 -23.52 -5.93 -25.38
C GLN A 84 -23.80 -6.25 -23.90
N PRO A 85 -25.01 -6.74 -23.55
CA PRO A 85 -25.29 -7.10 -22.17
C PRO A 85 -24.37 -8.26 -21.75
N PHE A 86 -23.77 -8.13 -20.56
CA PHE A 86 -23.00 -9.19 -19.91
C PHE A 86 -23.72 -10.54 -20.06
N THR A 87 -23.01 -11.55 -20.57
CA THR A 87 -23.58 -12.89 -20.75
C THR A 87 -23.95 -13.46 -19.39
N SER A 88 -25.23 -13.79 -19.23
CA SER A 88 -25.92 -14.07 -17.97
C SER A 88 -25.62 -15.43 -17.34
N ASP A 89 -24.44 -16.02 -17.53
CA ASP A 89 -24.12 -17.32 -16.93
C ASP A 89 -23.76 -17.23 -15.43
N GLY A 90 -23.58 -16.01 -14.91
CA GLY A 90 -23.35 -15.74 -13.49
C GLY A 90 -21.99 -16.22 -12.97
N THR A 91 -21.08 -16.62 -13.88
CA THR A 91 -19.75 -17.08 -13.50
C THR A 91 -18.80 -15.91 -13.26
N LEU A 92 -17.86 -16.07 -12.33
CA LEU A 92 -16.79 -15.09 -12.10
C LEU A 92 -15.90 -14.91 -13.35
N GLU A 93 -15.88 -15.89 -14.24
CA GLU A 93 -15.13 -15.84 -15.51
C GLU A 93 -15.78 -14.90 -16.54
N ALA A 94 -17.12 -14.87 -16.63
CA ALA A 94 -17.83 -13.92 -17.47
C ALA A 94 -17.65 -12.45 -17.01
N LEU A 95 -17.37 -12.24 -15.73
CA LEU A 95 -17.08 -10.92 -15.14
C LEU A 95 -15.65 -10.42 -15.42
N LYS A 96 -14.77 -11.28 -15.95
CA LYS A 96 -13.38 -10.93 -16.31
C LYS A 96 -13.22 -10.52 -17.78
N LEU A 97 -14.30 -10.53 -18.56
CA LEU A 97 -14.23 -10.14 -19.96
C LEU A 97 -14.02 -8.61 -20.08
N PRO A 98 -13.06 -8.17 -20.91
CA PRO A 98 -12.85 -6.75 -21.17
C PRO A 98 -14.07 -6.10 -21.86
N ASP A 99 -14.30 -4.83 -21.59
CA ASP A 99 -15.19 -3.99 -22.40
C ASP A 99 -14.51 -3.56 -23.73
N GLU A 100 -15.19 -2.74 -24.53
CA GLU A 100 -14.70 -2.26 -25.82
C GLU A 100 -13.41 -1.40 -25.74
N TYR A 101 -13.09 -0.88 -24.55
CA TYR A 101 -11.87 -0.14 -24.25
C TYR A 101 -10.86 -0.98 -23.47
N HIS A 102 -11.08 -2.30 -23.41
CA HIS A 102 -10.26 -3.26 -22.66
C HIS A 102 -10.28 -3.09 -21.14
N ASN A 103 -11.23 -2.32 -20.59
CA ASN A 103 -11.41 -2.25 -19.14
C ASN A 103 -11.91 -3.59 -18.62
N THR A 104 -11.30 -4.05 -17.54
CA THR A 104 -11.69 -5.27 -16.84
C THR A 104 -11.97 -4.96 -15.37
N ILE A 105 -12.74 -5.82 -14.70
CA ILE A 105 -12.92 -5.71 -13.25
C ILE A 105 -11.55 -5.94 -12.58
N PRO A 106 -11.03 -4.98 -11.79
CA PRO A 106 -9.72 -5.14 -11.16
C PRO A 106 -9.67 -6.39 -10.27
N ASP A 107 -8.66 -7.23 -10.47
CA ASP A 107 -8.45 -8.43 -9.66
C ASP A 107 -7.85 -8.07 -8.28
N PHE A 108 -8.66 -8.21 -7.24
CA PHE A 108 -8.28 -8.02 -5.83
C PHE A 108 -8.26 -9.34 -5.05
N SER A 109 -8.07 -10.47 -5.72
CA SER A 109 -7.94 -11.78 -5.05
C SER A 109 -6.78 -11.84 -4.05
N ARG A 110 -5.81 -10.92 -4.18
CA ARG A 110 -4.70 -10.65 -3.26
C ARG A 110 -5.08 -9.74 -2.08
N ALA A 111 -6.35 -9.46 -1.83
CA ALA A 111 -6.75 -8.68 -0.65
C ALA A 111 -6.69 -9.53 0.62
N GLY A 112 -6.17 -8.96 1.71
CA GLY A 112 -6.11 -9.60 3.03
C GLY A 112 -4.74 -9.51 3.67
N TYR A 113 -4.61 -10.12 4.86
CA TYR A 113 -3.33 -10.20 5.55
C TYR A 113 -2.31 -10.91 4.67
N ARG A 114 -1.17 -10.24 4.41
CA ARG A 114 -0.11 -10.72 3.53
C ARG A 114 -0.66 -11.22 2.20
N GLU A 115 -1.46 -10.35 1.60
CA GLU A 115 -2.08 -10.54 0.30
C GLU A 115 -3.03 -11.75 0.22
N GLY A 116 -3.58 -12.19 1.37
CA GLY A 116 -4.43 -13.37 1.44
C GLY A 116 -3.70 -14.70 1.27
N GLN A 117 -2.37 -14.68 1.12
CA GLN A 117 -1.55 -15.89 0.94
C GLN A 117 -1.31 -16.65 2.25
N VAL A 118 -1.54 -15.98 3.38
CA VAL A 118 -1.28 -16.52 4.72
C VAL A 118 -2.51 -16.32 5.59
N ARG A 119 -2.78 -17.29 6.47
CA ARG A 119 -3.81 -17.14 7.49
C ARG A 119 -3.41 -16.03 8.46
N ILE A 120 -4.41 -15.30 8.97
CA ILE A 120 -4.20 -14.34 10.05
C ILE A 120 -3.60 -15.07 11.25
N LEU A 121 -2.50 -14.53 11.77
CA LEU A 121 -1.76 -15.14 12.85
C LEU A 121 -2.49 -15.00 14.18
N VAL A 122 -2.35 -16.03 15.03
CA VAL A 122 -2.78 -15.96 16.43
C VAL A 122 -1.61 -15.42 17.24
N VAL A 123 -1.62 -14.12 17.51
CA VAL A 123 -0.58 -13.45 18.29
C VAL A 123 -0.79 -13.69 19.79
N PRO A 124 0.27 -14.06 20.55
CA PRO A 124 0.17 -14.28 21.98
C PRO A 124 -0.19 -12.99 22.73
N VAL A 125 -1.04 -13.12 23.76
CA VAL A 125 -1.39 -12.00 24.64
C VAL A 125 -0.18 -11.62 25.47
N SER A 126 0.12 -10.34 25.48
CA SER A 126 1.24 -9.77 26.21
C SER A 126 0.77 -8.88 27.36
N VAL A 127 -0.21 -8.02 27.10
CA VAL A 127 -0.82 -7.14 28.11
C VAL A 127 -2.33 -7.33 28.07
N ILE A 128 -2.95 -7.45 29.25
CA ILE A 128 -4.41 -7.50 29.41
C ILE A 128 -4.87 -6.17 30.00
N VAL A 129 -5.92 -5.58 29.43
CA VAL A 129 -6.54 -4.36 29.92
C VAL A 129 -8.00 -4.67 30.26
N GLU A 130 -8.39 -4.38 31.49
CA GLU A 130 -9.79 -4.42 31.94
C GLU A 130 -10.44 -3.05 31.72
N PRO A 131 -11.73 -2.99 31.37
CA PRO A 131 -12.45 -1.72 31.25
C PRO A 131 -12.51 -0.99 32.59
N SER A 132 -12.58 0.33 32.57
CA SER A 132 -12.82 1.11 33.78
C SER A 132 -14.15 0.73 34.43
N ASN A 133 -14.17 0.65 35.76
CA ASN A 133 -15.37 0.30 36.54
C ASN A 133 -16.45 1.41 36.57
N ASN A 134 -16.32 2.45 35.76
CA ASN A 134 -17.20 3.61 35.75
C ASN A 134 -17.26 4.25 34.35
N ASP A 135 -18.48 4.41 33.84
CA ASP A 135 -18.82 4.98 32.53
C ASP A 135 -18.50 6.48 32.38
N THR A 136 -17.80 7.11 33.32
CA THR A 136 -17.32 8.50 33.19
C THR A 136 -15.80 8.60 33.06
N VAL A 137 -15.07 7.50 33.23
CA VAL A 137 -13.60 7.49 33.15
C VAL A 137 -13.17 7.33 31.70
N ASP A 138 -12.17 8.09 31.28
CA ASP A 138 -11.55 7.97 29.96
C ASP A 138 -10.43 6.92 30.00
N ASP A 139 -10.59 5.86 29.21
CA ASP A 139 -9.67 4.73 29.08
C ASP A 139 -8.53 4.99 28.08
N THR A 140 -8.53 6.15 27.40
CA THR A 140 -7.52 6.50 26.38
C THR A 140 -6.10 6.25 26.87
N ALA A 141 -5.73 6.79 28.03
CA ALA A 141 -4.38 6.67 28.57
C ALA A 141 -4.03 5.23 28.99
N GLN A 142 -5.01 4.47 29.48
CA GLN A 142 -4.81 3.09 29.89
C GLN A 142 -4.51 2.19 28.70
N ILE A 143 -5.31 2.32 27.63
CA ILE A 143 -5.11 1.57 26.38
C ILE A 143 -3.77 1.99 25.73
N GLN A 144 -3.46 3.28 25.69
CA GLN A 144 -2.20 3.74 25.11
C GLN A 144 -0.99 3.22 25.91
N SER A 145 -1.04 3.23 27.24
CA SER A 145 0.04 2.66 28.06
C SER A 145 0.27 1.17 27.81
N ALA A 146 -0.80 0.40 27.57
CA ALA A 146 -0.68 -1.01 27.20
C ALA A 146 -0.03 -1.21 25.82
N ILE A 147 -0.37 -0.35 24.86
CA ILE A 147 0.26 -0.34 23.53
C ILE A 147 1.75 0.02 23.64
N ASP A 148 2.10 1.02 24.44
CA ASP A 148 3.48 1.45 24.64
C ASP A 148 4.32 0.34 25.29
N GLN A 149 3.74 -0.39 26.25
CA GLN A 149 4.38 -1.56 26.88
C GLN A 149 4.67 -2.67 25.87
N VAL A 150 3.71 -3.01 25.00
CA VAL A 150 3.93 -4.03 23.95
C VAL A 150 4.91 -3.52 22.89
N SER A 151 4.87 -2.23 22.56
CA SER A 151 5.80 -1.59 21.61
C SER A 151 7.27 -1.68 22.07
N ALA A 152 7.51 -1.70 23.38
CA ALA A 152 8.84 -1.84 23.97
C ALA A 152 9.39 -3.30 23.97
N GLN A 153 8.59 -4.29 23.60
CA GLN A 153 9.00 -5.71 23.60
C GLN A 153 9.81 -6.06 22.36
N SER A 154 10.63 -7.12 22.46
CA SER A 154 11.38 -7.65 21.32
C SER A 154 10.44 -8.09 20.20
N LEU A 155 10.85 -7.83 18.96
CA LEU A 155 10.13 -8.28 17.77
C LEU A 155 10.56 -9.72 17.46
N GLU A 156 9.68 -10.68 17.73
CA GLU A 156 9.98 -12.10 17.62
C GLU A 156 9.32 -12.72 16.38
N PRO A 157 10.03 -13.54 15.58
CA PRO A 157 9.44 -14.24 14.45
C PRO A 157 8.27 -15.12 14.88
N ILE A 158 7.18 -15.08 14.11
CA ILE A 158 6.01 -15.95 14.28
C ILE A 158 5.59 -16.48 12.92
N GLY A 159 5.30 -17.78 12.84
CA GLY A 159 5.00 -18.42 11.55
C GLY A 159 6.23 -18.65 10.68
N GLU A 160 6.00 -19.23 9.49
CA GLU A 160 7.05 -19.64 8.55
C GLU A 160 7.27 -18.63 7.41
N ASP A 161 6.43 -17.60 7.32
CA ASP A 161 6.37 -16.61 6.24
C ASP A 161 7.19 -15.33 6.52
N GLY A 162 8.00 -15.35 7.59
CA GLY A 162 8.82 -14.22 8.00
C GLY A 162 8.01 -13.10 8.68
N ALA A 163 6.80 -13.36 9.16
CA ALA A 163 6.13 -12.45 10.07
C ALA A 163 6.86 -12.39 11.42
N ALA A 164 6.80 -11.23 12.08
CA ALA A 164 7.36 -11.04 13.40
C ALA A 164 6.45 -10.14 14.23
N VAL A 165 6.28 -10.48 15.51
CA VAL A 165 5.34 -9.83 16.43
C VAL A 165 6.00 -9.53 17.76
N ARG A 166 5.55 -8.45 18.39
CA ARG A 166 5.88 -8.07 19.76
C ARG A 166 4.90 -8.70 20.74
N GLY A 167 3.63 -8.74 20.36
CA GLY A 167 2.56 -9.32 21.17
C GLY A 167 1.21 -8.65 20.90
N ALA A 168 0.20 -9.13 21.62
CA ALA A 168 -1.13 -8.56 21.58
C ALA A 168 -1.47 -7.81 22.87
N VAL A 169 -2.05 -6.61 22.71
CA VAL A 169 -2.85 -5.95 23.75
C VAL A 169 -4.25 -6.56 23.70
N PHE A 170 -4.65 -7.19 24.79
CA PHE A 170 -5.93 -7.86 24.91
C PHE A 170 -6.88 -7.05 25.79
N LEU A 171 -7.90 -6.48 25.16
CA LEU A 171 -8.99 -5.80 25.83
C LEU A 171 -10.04 -6.83 26.21
N LYS A 172 -10.40 -6.86 27.49
CA LYS A 172 -11.45 -7.73 28.00
C LYS A 172 -12.83 -7.26 27.54
N ALA A 173 -13.82 -8.12 27.71
CA ALA A 173 -15.21 -7.79 27.44
C ALA A 173 -15.67 -6.64 28.36
N GLY A 174 -16.43 -5.71 27.82
CA GLY A 174 -16.91 -4.52 28.52
C GLY A 174 -16.78 -3.25 27.69
N VAL A 175 -17.10 -2.12 28.32
CA VAL A 175 -17.19 -0.81 27.67
C VAL A 175 -15.97 0.02 28.03
N TYR A 176 -15.22 0.43 27.01
CA TYR A 176 -14.11 1.36 27.11
C TYR A 176 -14.54 2.70 26.52
N ARG A 177 -14.34 3.78 27.26
CA ARG A 177 -14.68 5.14 26.79
C ARG A 177 -13.40 5.84 26.40
N VAL A 178 -13.32 6.32 25.16
CA VAL A 178 -12.08 6.85 24.60
C VAL A 178 -12.34 8.22 23.99
N ALA A 179 -11.91 9.25 24.71
CA ALA A 179 -12.02 10.64 24.24
C ALA A 179 -10.94 10.95 23.18
N GLY A 180 -9.72 10.42 23.35
CA GLY A 180 -8.57 10.65 22.45
C GLY A 180 -8.35 9.57 21.38
N ALA A 181 -7.24 9.62 20.65
CA ALA A 181 -6.89 8.62 19.64
C ALA A 181 -6.14 7.44 20.26
N ILE A 182 -6.33 6.24 19.70
CA ILE A 182 -5.51 5.06 20.00
C ILE A 182 -4.45 4.96 18.91
N ILE A 183 -3.18 4.93 19.28
CA ILE A 183 -2.09 5.00 18.29
C ILE A 183 -1.19 3.78 18.35
N VAL A 184 -1.07 3.12 17.20
CA VAL A 184 -0.16 1.99 16.99
C VAL A 184 0.90 2.41 15.98
N HIS A 185 2.13 2.56 16.46
CA HIS A 185 3.24 3.13 15.68
C HIS A 185 4.44 2.20 15.51
N THR A 186 4.33 0.96 15.96
CA THR A 186 5.38 -0.05 15.85
C THR A 186 4.87 -1.30 15.16
N SER A 187 5.75 -1.97 14.39
CA SER A 187 5.42 -3.25 13.75
C SER A 187 5.18 -4.36 14.77
N GLY A 188 4.35 -5.32 14.40
CA GLY A 188 4.17 -6.56 15.14
C GLY A 188 3.22 -6.49 16.34
N LEU A 189 2.37 -5.45 16.42
CA LEU A 189 1.44 -5.24 17.52
C LEU A 189 0.01 -5.56 17.11
N VAL A 190 -0.71 -6.32 17.94
CA VAL A 190 -2.13 -6.59 17.72
C VAL A 190 -2.97 -6.01 18.86
N LEU A 191 -3.95 -5.17 18.54
CA LEU A 191 -5.01 -4.76 19.45
C LEU A 191 -6.23 -5.68 19.25
N ARG A 192 -6.56 -6.48 20.26
CA ARG A 192 -7.62 -7.50 20.16
C ARG A 192 -8.59 -7.43 21.33
N GLY A 193 -9.89 -7.52 21.05
CA GLY A 193 -10.94 -7.66 22.06
C GLY A 193 -11.42 -9.11 22.28
N GLU A 194 -12.48 -9.27 23.09
CA GLU A 194 -13.16 -10.53 23.40
C GLU A 194 -14.42 -10.81 22.56
N GLY A 195 -14.77 -9.93 21.61
CA GLY A 195 -15.95 -10.13 20.76
C GLY A 195 -16.44 -8.83 20.14
N GLN A 196 -17.22 -8.94 19.07
CA GLN A 196 -17.82 -7.80 18.36
C GLN A 196 -19.30 -7.56 18.71
N ASP A 197 -19.91 -8.47 19.49
CA ASP A 197 -21.30 -8.34 19.92
C ASP A 197 -21.44 -7.39 21.13
N GLU A 198 -22.67 -7.23 21.63
CA GLU A 198 -23.00 -6.35 22.77
C GLU A 198 -22.43 -6.85 24.11
N THR A 199 -21.97 -8.09 24.17
CA THR A 199 -21.31 -8.70 25.34
C THR A 199 -19.79 -8.78 25.19
N GLY A 200 -19.26 -8.37 24.04
CA GLY A 200 -17.84 -8.37 23.72
C GLY A 200 -17.11 -7.12 24.20
N THR A 201 -16.05 -6.75 23.48
CA THR A 201 -15.28 -5.53 23.75
C THR A 201 -15.87 -4.37 22.96
N ILE A 202 -16.40 -3.37 23.64
CA ILE A 202 -16.99 -2.19 23.04
C ILE A 202 -16.09 -0.99 23.35
N ILE A 203 -15.59 -0.33 22.31
CA ILE A 203 -14.86 0.93 22.44
C ILE A 203 -15.76 2.06 21.92
N VAL A 204 -16.12 2.96 22.82
CA VAL A 204 -16.96 4.11 22.56
C VAL A 204 -16.08 5.33 22.33
N ALA A 205 -16.13 5.89 21.13
CA ALA A 205 -15.52 7.15 20.79
C ALA A 205 -16.39 8.29 21.36
N THR A 206 -15.92 8.91 22.45
CA THR A 206 -16.65 9.96 23.18
C THR A 206 -16.17 11.37 22.83
N GLY A 207 -15.11 11.48 22.01
CA GLY A 207 -14.55 12.76 21.60
C GLY A 207 -15.48 13.50 20.64
N ALA A 208 -15.85 14.74 20.96
CA ALA A 208 -16.78 15.56 20.16
C ALA A 208 -16.15 16.23 18.93
N ILE A 209 -15.06 15.66 18.41
CA ILE A 209 -14.18 16.27 17.42
C ILE A 209 -13.83 15.27 16.31
N GLN A 210 -13.69 15.78 15.08
CA GLN A 210 -13.31 14.95 13.94
C GLN A 210 -11.84 14.53 14.05
N ARG A 211 -11.59 13.22 14.12
CA ARG A 211 -10.24 12.65 14.25
C ARG A 211 -10.19 11.22 13.72
N ASP A 212 -8.98 10.75 13.43
CA ASP A 212 -8.75 9.31 13.26
C ASP A 212 -8.85 8.63 14.63
N PHE A 213 -9.75 7.65 14.75
CA PHE A 213 -10.03 7.02 16.04
C PHE A 213 -8.92 6.06 16.48
N ILE A 214 -8.50 5.19 15.56
CA ILE A 214 -7.33 4.32 15.69
C ILE A 214 -6.35 4.69 14.57
N LEU A 215 -5.18 5.20 14.94
CA LEU A 215 -4.13 5.57 14.01
C LEU A 215 -3.08 4.47 13.93
N VAL A 216 -2.89 3.90 12.74
CA VAL A 216 -1.83 2.92 12.47
C VAL A 216 -0.84 3.52 11.48
N ASN A 217 0.27 4.07 11.98
CA ASN A 217 1.31 4.66 11.14
C ASN A 217 2.68 4.60 11.82
N GLY A 218 3.79 4.49 11.07
CA GLY A 218 5.13 4.42 11.68
C GLY A 218 5.76 5.78 11.97
N MET A 219 4.95 6.77 12.38
CA MET A 219 5.43 8.08 12.79
C MET A 219 6.32 7.98 14.03
N LEU A 220 7.33 8.87 14.11
CA LEU A 220 8.16 8.94 15.30
C LEU A 220 7.34 9.52 16.47
N ASP A 221 7.59 9.06 17.69
CA ASP A 221 6.92 9.56 18.91
C ASP A 221 7.03 11.09 19.04
N SER A 222 8.17 11.65 18.63
CA SER A 222 8.40 13.10 18.59
C SER A 222 7.53 13.84 17.58
N GLU A 223 7.05 13.16 16.53
CA GLU A 223 6.17 13.69 15.48
C GLU A 223 4.69 13.44 15.78
N MET A 224 4.35 12.39 16.53
CA MET A 224 2.97 12.10 16.95
C MET A 224 2.41 13.14 17.94
N GLY A 225 3.29 13.83 18.68
CA GLY A 225 2.89 14.72 19.77
C GLY A 225 2.41 13.95 21.00
N THR A 226 2.17 14.65 22.11
CA THR A 226 1.60 14.03 23.32
C THR A 226 0.11 13.74 23.13
N VAL A 227 -0.46 12.87 23.97
CA VAL A 227 -1.92 12.60 23.98
C VAL A 227 -2.71 13.91 24.12
N GLU A 228 -2.24 14.83 24.94
CA GLU A 228 -2.85 16.16 25.13
C GLU A 228 -2.78 17.00 23.85
N LYS A 229 -1.65 16.90 23.11
CA LYS A 229 -1.51 17.58 21.81
C LYS A 229 -2.42 16.94 20.76
N GLN A 230 -2.61 15.62 20.76
CA GLN A 230 -3.52 14.92 19.84
C GLN A 230 -4.98 15.25 20.15
N GLN A 231 -5.34 15.30 21.43
CA GLN A 231 -6.64 15.79 21.89
C GLN A 231 -6.87 17.25 21.45
N ALA A 232 -5.88 18.13 21.64
CA ALA A 232 -5.95 19.53 21.21
C ALA A 232 -5.94 19.72 19.69
N LEU A 233 -5.20 18.90 18.92
CA LEU A 233 -5.15 18.98 17.45
C LEU A 233 -6.48 18.56 16.82
N ALA A 234 -7.16 17.61 17.45
CA ALA A 234 -8.49 17.24 17.03
C ALA A 234 -9.51 18.39 17.23
N GLU A 235 -9.24 19.36 18.13
CA GLU A 235 -10.02 20.60 18.23
C GLU A 235 -9.74 21.61 17.09
N THR A 236 -8.56 21.57 16.44
CA THR A 236 -8.14 22.57 15.44
C THR A 236 -8.58 22.26 14.02
N LYS A 237 -9.30 21.14 13.77
CA LYS A 237 -9.61 20.61 12.42
C LYS A 237 -8.37 20.35 11.54
N GLU A 238 -7.17 20.50 12.08
CA GLU A 238 -5.96 20.04 11.41
C GLU A 238 -5.91 18.53 11.62
N MET A 239 -6.25 17.78 10.57
CA MET A 239 -6.14 16.32 10.57
C MET A 239 -4.77 15.90 11.12
N MET A 240 -4.75 14.80 11.88
CA MET A 240 -3.49 14.15 12.24
C MET A 240 -2.66 13.94 10.98
N PRO A 241 -1.33 14.06 11.06
CA PRO A 241 -0.50 14.02 9.88
C PRO A 241 -0.64 12.64 9.22
N THR A 242 -1.43 12.62 8.13
CA THR A 242 -1.51 11.49 7.22
C THR A 242 -0.09 11.12 6.81
N ASN A 243 0.17 9.85 6.49
CA ASN A 243 1.42 9.43 5.86
C ASN A 243 1.62 10.26 4.59
N GLY A 244 2.28 11.40 4.73
CA GLY A 244 2.52 12.34 3.67
C GLY A 244 3.65 11.76 2.82
N TYR A 245 3.41 11.67 1.51
CA TYR A 245 4.45 11.42 0.54
C TYR A 245 5.58 12.46 0.75
N LYS A 246 6.78 12.03 1.13
CA LYS A 246 7.96 12.84 0.82
C LYS A 246 8.21 12.57 -0.66
N SER A 247 7.67 13.39 -1.57
CA SER A 247 8.16 13.37 -2.94
C SER A 247 9.65 13.65 -2.85
N SER A 248 10.49 12.65 -3.08
CA SER A 248 11.94 12.79 -2.85
C SER A 248 12.54 13.87 -3.75
N LYS A 249 11.83 14.24 -4.83
CA LYS A 249 12.03 15.45 -5.64
C LYS A 249 10.67 15.94 -6.14
N LEU A 250 10.47 17.25 -6.17
CA LEU A 250 9.26 17.92 -6.70
C LEU A 250 9.08 17.75 -8.23
N LEU A 251 9.83 16.85 -8.86
CA LEU A 251 9.68 16.50 -10.26
C LEU A 251 9.38 15.00 -10.34
N PRO A 252 8.37 14.60 -11.13
CA PRO A 252 8.12 13.21 -11.41
C PRO A 252 9.33 12.58 -12.10
N THR A 253 9.64 11.34 -11.75
CA THR A 253 10.76 10.58 -12.35
C THR A 253 10.48 10.33 -13.84
N THR A 254 9.21 10.07 -14.19
CA THR A 254 8.72 9.93 -15.57
C THR A 254 7.23 10.24 -15.69
N MET A 255 6.74 10.42 -16.92
CA MET A 255 5.30 10.38 -17.25
C MET A 255 4.94 9.02 -17.83
N THR A 256 3.64 8.72 -17.84
CA THR A 256 3.10 7.71 -18.75
C THR A 256 3.23 8.16 -20.20
N MET A 257 3.33 7.19 -21.11
CA MET A 257 3.51 7.47 -22.53
C MET A 257 2.31 8.24 -23.10
N ALA A 258 2.58 9.38 -23.75
CA ALA A 258 1.53 10.21 -24.33
C ALA A 258 0.78 9.46 -25.46
N GLY A 259 -0.53 9.66 -25.55
CA GLY A 259 -1.36 9.05 -26.59
C GLY A 259 -1.73 7.58 -26.35
N VAL A 260 -1.21 6.95 -25.30
CA VAL A 260 -1.49 5.54 -24.98
C VAL A 260 -2.59 5.45 -23.93
N TYR A 261 -3.64 4.69 -24.23
CA TYR A 261 -4.70 4.36 -23.28
C TYR A 261 -4.27 3.20 -22.38
N VAL A 262 -4.41 3.35 -21.06
CA VAL A 262 -4.23 2.27 -20.09
C VAL A 262 -5.59 1.91 -19.49
N PRO A 263 -6.11 0.69 -19.71
CA PRO A 263 -7.43 0.30 -19.22
C PRO A 263 -7.48 0.11 -17.69
N VAL A 264 -8.68 0.18 -17.14
CA VAL A 264 -8.96 -0.32 -15.79
C VAL A 264 -8.66 -1.81 -15.74
N GLY A 265 -8.03 -2.27 -14.67
CA GLY A 265 -7.58 -3.65 -14.52
C GLY A 265 -6.16 -3.91 -15.04
N GLU A 266 -5.53 -2.96 -15.73
CA GLU A 266 -4.19 -3.12 -16.29
C GLU A 266 -3.09 -3.06 -15.22
N THR A 267 -2.03 -3.84 -15.42
CA THR A 267 -0.81 -3.89 -14.60
C THR A 267 0.44 -3.47 -15.36
N HIS A 268 0.39 -3.36 -16.68
CA HIS A 268 1.45 -2.82 -17.52
C HIS A 268 1.23 -1.33 -17.72
N ILE A 269 2.17 -0.52 -17.26
CA ILE A 269 2.09 0.94 -17.31
C ILE A 269 3.15 1.46 -18.28
N PRO A 270 2.78 1.81 -19.53
CA PRO A 270 3.69 2.42 -20.49
C PRO A 270 4.18 3.77 -19.99
N VAL A 271 5.50 3.97 -20.00
CA VAL A 271 6.16 5.17 -19.50
C VAL A 271 7.15 5.73 -20.51
N GLU A 272 7.39 7.04 -20.45
CA GLU A 272 8.35 7.70 -21.36
C GLU A 272 9.80 7.20 -21.16
N ARG A 273 10.13 6.75 -19.96
CA ARG A 273 11.46 6.26 -19.59
C ARG A 273 11.37 5.27 -18.43
N ILE A 274 12.28 4.30 -18.43
CA ILE A 274 12.36 3.26 -17.39
C ILE A 274 13.64 3.38 -16.54
N GLU A 275 14.56 4.27 -16.91
CA GLU A 275 15.80 4.51 -16.19
C GLU A 275 15.53 5.09 -14.80
N GLY A 276 16.22 4.54 -13.79
CA GLY A 276 16.07 4.95 -12.40
C GLY A 276 15.14 4.04 -11.60
N PHE A 277 14.28 3.25 -12.27
CA PHE A 277 13.43 2.28 -11.62
C PHE A 277 14.10 0.91 -11.45
N SER A 278 13.70 0.19 -10.40
CA SER A 278 14.13 -1.18 -10.13
C SER A 278 12.95 -2.08 -9.73
N VAL A 279 13.02 -3.36 -10.06
CA VAL A 279 12.08 -4.36 -9.54
C VAL A 279 12.15 -4.39 -8.00
N GLY A 280 10.98 -4.43 -7.35
CA GLY A 280 10.80 -4.33 -5.90
C GLY A 280 10.73 -2.89 -5.38
N GLU A 281 10.98 -1.89 -6.23
CA GLU A 281 10.80 -0.48 -5.85
C GLU A 281 9.31 -0.14 -5.74
N ARG A 282 9.00 0.76 -4.80
CA ARG A 282 7.65 1.30 -4.64
C ARG A 282 7.56 2.64 -5.33
N ILE A 283 6.45 2.82 -6.03
CA ILE A 283 6.16 4.02 -6.81
C ILE A 283 4.76 4.55 -6.47
N VAL A 284 4.52 5.79 -6.84
CA VAL A 284 3.19 6.36 -6.95
C VAL A 284 2.91 6.65 -8.41
N ILE A 285 1.76 6.18 -8.89
CA ILE A 285 1.16 6.61 -10.14
C ILE A 285 0.11 7.65 -9.77
N GLU A 286 0.40 8.92 -10.04
CA GLU A 286 -0.50 10.04 -9.81
C GLU A 286 -1.24 10.36 -11.10
N ARG A 287 -2.54 10.07 -11.14
CA ARG A 287 -3.45 10.51 -12.21
C ARG A 287 -3.96 11.91 -11.88
N PRO A 288 -3.51 12.98 -12.57
CA PRO A 288 -3.95 14.33 -12.29
C PRO A 288 -5.45 14.47 -12.54
N GLY A 289 -6.15 15.16 -11.65
CA GLY A 289 -7.47 15.67 -11.97
C GLY A 289 -7.36 16.76 -13.05
N SER A 290 -8.38 16.88 -13.89
CA SER A 290 -8.49 17.99 -14.86
C SER A 290 -9.92 18.52 -14.89
N ASP A 291 -10.09 19.79 -15.25
CA ASP A 291 -11.41 20.39 -15.42
C ASP A 291 -12.16 19.70 -16.58
N GLU A 292 -11.45 19.29 -17.63
CA GLU A 292 -11.98 18.51 -18.74
C GLU A 292 -12.60 17.19 -18.26
N TRP A 293 -11.86 16.38 -17.50
CA TRP A 293 -12.37 15.12 -16.97
C TRP A 293 -13.58 15.34 -16.07
N ILE A 294 -13.52 16.32 -15.16
CA ILE A 294 -14.64 16.65 -14.25
C ILE A 294 -15.89 17.05 -15.04
N ASN A 295 -15.74 17.81 -16.12
CA ASN A 295 -16.85 18.21 -16.97
C ASN A 295 -17.41 17.02 -17.76
N ASP A 296 -16.54 16.17 -18.32
CA ASP A 296 -16.95 14.99 -19.09
C ASP A 296 -17.79 14.01 -18.26
N ILE A 297 -17.45 13.84 -16.97
CA ILE A 297 -18.22 13.01 -16.04
C ILE A 297 -19.38 13.76 -15.36
N GLY A 298 -19.63 15.02 -15.74
CA GLY A 298 -20.72 15.85 -15.22
C GLY A 298 -20.56 16.32 -13.76
N MET A 299 -19.39 16.10 -13.13
CA MET A 299 -19.16 16.43 -11.72
C MET A 299 -18.83 17.91 -11.46
N GLY A 300 -18.69 18.70 -12.53
CA GLY A 300 -18.58 20.16 -12.47
C GLY A 300 -19.92 20.88 -12.37
N SER A 301 -21.05 20.17 -12.42
CA SER A 301 -22.40 20.76 -12.43
C SER A 301 -23.43 19.91 -11.67
N LEU A 302 -23.11 19.57 -10.43
CA LEU A 302 -23.97 18.83 -9.51
C LEU A 302 -25.20 19.66 -9.11
N PRO A 303 -26.42 19.09 -9.20
CA PRO A 303 -27.64 19.76 -8.77
C PRO A 303 -27.65 20.00 -7.26
N PRO A 304 -28.48 20.93 -6.75
CA PRO A 304 -28.72 21.08 -5.32
C PRO A 304 -29.23 19.79 -4.69
N ARG A 305 -28.97 19.63 -3.39
CA ARG A 305 -29.48 18.51 -2.60
C ARG A 305 -31.02 18.58 -2.48
N PRO A 306 -31.69 17.48 -2.07
CA PRO A 306 -33.15 17.47 -1.89
C PRO A 306 -33.69 18.54 -0.94
N ASP A 307 -32.88 19.02 0.00
CA ASP A 307 -33.20 20.11 0.93
C ASP A 307 -32.90 21.51 0.35
N SER A 308 -32.63 21.61 -0.95
CA SER A 308 -32.23 22.83 -1.68
C SER A 308 -30.88 23.42 -1.26
N THR A 309 -30.08 22.72 -0.45
CA THR A 309 -28.71 23.16 -0.17
C THR A 309 -27.81 22.95 -1.38
N ALA A 310 -26.89 23.89 -1.62
CA ALA A 310 -25.98 23.83 -2.76
C ALA A 310 -25.02 22.63 -2.62
N SER A 311 -24.84 21.88 -3.70
CA SER A 311 -23.87 20.79 -3.76
C SER A 311 -22.46 21.34 -3.96
N VAL A 312 -21.49 20.71 -3.28
CA VAL A 312 -20.07 21.00 -3.46
C VAL A 312 -19.62 20.42 -4.80
N GLN A 313 -19.24 21.30 -5.71
CA GLN A 313 -18.75 20.93 -7.03
C GLN A 313 -17.34 20.34 -6.94
N TRP A 314 -17.03 19.38 -7.81
CA TRP A 314 -15.71 18.77 -7.84
C TRP A 314 -14.66 19.76 -8.37
N LYS A 315 -13.44 19.70 -7.83
CA LYS A 315 -12.31 20.49 -8.29
C LYS A 315 -11.14 19.59 -8.65
N LYS A 316 -10.39 19.90 -9.70
CA LYS A 316 -9.29 19.05 -10.16
C LYS A 316 -8.22 18.79 -9.09
N GLU A 317 -8.01 19.75 -8.19
CA GLU A 317 -7.04 19.62 -7.09
C GLU A 317 -7.49 18.57 -6.06
N THR A 318 -8.80 18.41 -5.85
CA THR A 318 -9.34 17.41 -4.89
C THR A 318 -9.54 16.04 -5.51
N PHE A 319 -9.59 15.95 -6.85
CA PHE A 319 -9.77 14.69 -7.59
C PHE A 319 -8.53 14.32 -8.41
N THR A 320 -7.36 14.52 -7.82
CA THR A 320 -6.09 13.92 -8.25
C THR A 320 -5.90 12.62 -7.48
N PHE A 321 -5.78 11.51 -8.19
CA PHE A 321 -5.70 10.18 -7.59
C PHE A 321 -4.26 9.69 -7.54
N LYS A 322 -3.88 9.07 -6.44
CA LYS A 322 -2.54 8.51 -6.22
C LYS A 322 -2.65 7.03 -5.94
N PHE A 323 -1.93 6.25 -6.71
CA PHE A 323 -1.92 4.80 -6.63
C PHE A 323 -0.52 4.34 -6.24
N GLU A 324 -0.37 3.86 -5.00
CA GLU A 324 0.87 3.23 -4.57
C GLU A 324 1.01 1.85 -5.22
N ARG A 325 2.16 1.56 -5.80
CA ARG A 325 2.43 0.29 -6.48
C ARG A 325 3.83 -0.22 -6.16
N THR A 326 4.03 -1.51 -6.29
CA THR A 326 5.35 -2.15 -6.31
C THR A 326 5.66 -2.60 -7.74
N ILE A 327 6.85 -2.27 -8.24
CA ILE A 327 7.31 -2.73 -9.55
C ILE A 327 7.66 -4.22 -9.45
N LEU A 328 6.91 -5.08 -10.12
CA LEU A 328 7.19 -6.51 -10.25
C LEU A 328 8.11 -6.81 -11.44
N GLY A 329 8.08 -5.98 -12.47
CA GLY A 329 8.85 -6.15 -13.69
C GLY A 329 9.06 -4.84 -14.44
N ILE A 330 10.06 -4.82 -15.30
CA ILE A 330 10.32 -3.70 -16.21
C ILE A 330 10.49 -4.31 -17.60
N ASP A 331 9.66 -3.90 -18.53
CA ASP A 331 9.73 -4.29 -19.94
C ASP A 331 10.45 -3.20 -20.73
N ASP A 332 11.66 -3.52 -21.20
CA ASP A 332 12.50 -2.62 -21.98
C ASP A 332 12.14 -2.56 -23.47
N VAL A 333 11.37 -3.52 -23.97
CA VAL A 333 10.90 -3.55 -25.36
C VAL A 333 9.76 -2.55 -25.55
N THR A 334 8.80 -2.54 -24.62
CA THR A 334 7.62 -1.66 -24.68
C THR A 334 7.77 -0.38 -23.86
N SER A 335 8.86 -0.24 -23.09
CA SER A 335 9.04 0.83 -22.09
C SER A 335 7.90 0.87 -21.08
N SER A 336 7.65 -0.25 -20.41
CA SER A 336 6.55 -0.40 -19.45
C SER A 336 7.03 -0.82 -18.05
N LEU A 337 6.34 -0.33 -17.03
CA LEU A 337 6.46 -0.81 -15.64
C LEU A 337 5.34 -1.81 -15.36
N ILE A 338 5.69 -3.02 -14.93
CA ILE A 338 4.72 -4.04 -14.51
C ILE A 338 4.51 -3.91 -13.01
N VAL A 339 3.27 -3.66 -12.58
CA VAL A 339 2.91 -3.39 -11.18
C VAL A 339 2.14 -4.52 -10.52
N ASP A 340 2.18 -4.56 -9.19
CA ASP A 340 1.56 -5.59 -8.35
C ASP A 340 0.03 -5.56 -8.29
N ILE A 341 -0.55 -4.36 -8.25
CA ILE A 341 -2.00 -4.14 -8.13
C ILE A 341 -2.51 -3.45 -9.40
N PRO A 342 -3.60 -3.92 -10.01
CA PRO A 342 -4.14 -3.30 -11.21
C PRO A 342 -4.58 -1.85 -11.00
N MET A 343 -4.61 -1.07 -12.08
CA MET A 343 -5.18 0.28 -12.06
C MET A 343 -6.69 0.22 -11.88
N VAL A 344 -7.24 1.00 -10.94
CA VAL A 344 -8.69 1.09 -10.69
C VAL A 344 -9.37 2.23 -11.46
N MET A 345 -8.57 2.99 -12.19
CA MET A 345 -9.00 4.05 -13.08
C MET A 345 -8.13 3.98 -14.33
N SER A 346 -8.75 4.17 -15.49
CA SER A 346 -8.01 4.24 -16.75
C SER A 346 -7.13 5.49 -16.80
N LEU A 347 -6.03 5.37 -17.53
CA LEU A 347 -5.18 6.49 -17.93
C LEU A 347 -5.51 6.80 -19.38
N ASP A 348 -6.50 7.67 -19.56
CA ASP A 348 -7.01 8.08 -20.86
C ASP A 348 -6.15 9.23 -21.42
N PRO A 349 -5.61 9.11 -22.65
CA PRO A 349 -4.74 10.13 -23.26
C PRO A 349 -5.47 11.45 -23.55
N LYS A 350 -6.80 11.50 -23.45
CA LYS A 350 -7.57 12.75 -23.47
C LYS A 350 -7.18 13.67 -22.31
N TYR A 351 -6.80 13.12 -21.16
CA TYR A 351 -6.47 13.89 -19.96
C TYR A 351 -4.95 14.00 -19.77
N PRO A 352 -4.49 14.89 -18.86
CA PRO A 352 -3.06 15.01 -18.59
C PRO A 352 -2.43 13.65 -18.24
N PRO A 353 -1.22 13.35 -18.76
CA PRO A 353 -0.56 12.08 -18.52
C PRO A 353 -0.33 11.86 -17.02
N ALA A 354 -0.35 10.59 -16.61
CA ALA A 354 -0.07 10.26 -15.23
C ALA A 354 1.41 10.47 -14.93
N LYS A 355 1.66 10.96 -13.72
CA LYS A 355 3.01 11.17 -13.20
C LYS A 355 3.44 9.93 -12.44
N VAL A 356 4.65 9.45 -12.68
CA VAL A 356 5.22 8.32 -11.96
C VAL A 356 6.45 8.78 -11.20
N TYR A 357 6.47 8.52 -9.90
CA TYR A 357 7.60 8.87 -9.03
C TYR A 357 7.87 7.81 -7.98
N GLU A 358 9.13 7.75 -7.55
CA GLU A 358 9.58 6.91 -6.43
C GLU A 358 8.79 7.27 -5.16
N LEU A 359 8.28 6.25 -4.47
CA LEU A 359 7.61 6.38 -3.20
C LEU A 359 8.62 6.34 -2.06
N ILE A 360 8.90 7.51 -1.47
CA ILE A 360 9.64 7.61 -0.21
C ILE A 360 8.67 8.02 0.90
N TYR A 361 8.50 7.12 1.86
CA TYR A 361 7.73 7.45 3.05
C TYR A 361 8.46 8.48 3.90
N ARG A 362 7.70 9.46 4.40
CA ARG A 362 8.21 10.38 5.41
C ARG A 362 8.63 9.65 6.69
N ASN A 363 7.85 8.64 7.04
CA ASN A 363 7.96 7.86 8.28
C ASN A 363 8.34 6.41 7.96
N LEU A 364 8.70 5.63 8.98
CA LEU A 364 8.92 4.21 8.76
C LEU A 364 7.61 3.54 8.38
N MET A 365 7.67 2.55 7.50
CA MET A 365 6.55 1.64 7.32
C MET A 365 6.53 0.63 8.45
N ILE A 366 5.36 0.44 9.03
CA ILE A 366 5.12 -0.63 10.00
C ILE A 366 4.35 -1.78 9.33
N SER A 367 4.56 -2.98 9.84
CA SER A 367 4.01 -4.22 9.30
C SER A 367 3.47 -5.10 10.43
N ASP A 368 2.70 -6.12 10.06
CA ASP A 368 2.21 -7.15 10.99
C ASP A 368 1.43 -6.54 12.18
N VAL A 369 0.65 -5.49 11.90
CA VAL A 369 -0.25 -4.83 12.84
C VAL A 369 -1.67 -5.34 12.65
N GLY A 370 -2.39 -5.58 13.74
CA GLY A 370 -3.78 -6.03 13.69
C GLY A 370 -4.68 -5.27 14.66
N VAL A 371 -5.92 -5.02 14.23
CA VAL A 371 -7.00 -4.54 15.09
C VAL A 371 -8.20 -5.44 14.85
N GLY A 372 -8.73 -6.09 15.88
CA GLY A 372 -9.79 -7.07 15.66
C GLY A 372 -10.54 -7.53 16.90
N ASN A 373 -11.62 -8.26 16.65
CA ASN A 373 -12.49 -8.84 17.67
C ASN A 373 -13.03 -7.81 18.70
N LEU A 374 -13.36 -6.61 18.23
CA LEU A 374 -13.90 -5.51 19.02
C LEU A 374 -14.97 -4.76 18.22
N ARG A 375 -15.84 -4.05 18.93
CA ARG A 375 -16.88 -3.18 18.37
C ARG A 375 -16.50 -1.72 18.60
N LEU A 376 -16.57 -0.90 17.55
CA LEU A 376 -16.40 0.55 17.64
C LEU A 376 -17.77 1.22 17.57
N VAL A 377 -18.03 2.13 18.51
CA VAL A 377 -19.26 2.93 18.58
C VAL A 377 -18.88 4.41 18.64
N SER A 378 -19.53 5.25 17.85
CA SER A 378 -19.44 6.71 17.99
C SER A 378 -20.67 7.22 18.73
N GLU A 379 -20.45 8.10 19.71
CA GLU A 379 -21.52 8.90 20.33
C GLU A 379 -21.87 10.14 19.50
#